data_AF-A0A0A1CTH6-F1
#
_entry.id   AF-A0A0A1CTH6-F1
#
_cell.length_a   1.000
_cell.length_b   1.000
_cell.length_c   1.000
_cell.angle_alpha   90.00
_cell.angle_beta   90.00
_cell.angle_gamma   90.00
#
_symmetry.space_group_name_H-M   'P 1'
#
loop_
_entity.id
_entity.type
_entity.pdbx_description
1 polymer ?
#
loop_
_entity_poly.entity_id
_entity_poly.type
_entity_poly.pdbx_seq_one_letter_code
_entity_poly.pdbx_strand_id
1 'polypeptide(L)'
;MGEMKSKKIMAMTAVVATMVLTGCATQANVSPEAVGENISTSRENCIGGFETIWNSTPVDGDASELPQETVTVVSETGRIFDAMRKTPDGTAEAVAPEDINYKVHVDDSWPKNNVIVIDTATDKVLDTINIPEGKSICD
;
A
#
# COMPACT_ATOMS: atom_id res chain seq x y z
N MET A 1 45.94 -8.14 -31.08
CA MET A 1 45.82 -7.99 -32.56
C MET A 1 45.08 -9.22 -33.07
N GLY A 2 43.93 -9.05 -33.73
CA GLY A 2 43.10 -10.17 -34.18
C GLY A 2 41.97 -9.66 -35.05
N GLU A 3 42.24 -9.49 -36.34
CA GLU A 3 41.23 -9.06 -37.32
C GLU A 3 40.09 -10.08 -37.44
N MET A 4 38.86 -9.61 -37.62
CA MET A 4 37.87 -10.33 -38.42
C MET A 4 37.43 -9.46 -39.59
N LYS A 5 37.56 -10.03 -40.80
CA LYS A 5 37.46 -9.32 -42.07
C LYS A 5 36.03 -9.20 -42.59
N SER A 6 35.80 -8.06 -43.23
CA SER A 6 34.56 -7.64 -43.88
C SER A 6 34.04 -8.57 -44.99
N LYS A 7 32.71 -8.63 -45.14
CA LYS A 7 31.96 -8.74 -46.41
C LYS A 7 30.76 -7.79 -46.31
N LYS A 8 30.73 -6.58 -46.91
CA LYS A 8 30.41 -6.27 -48.33
C LYS A 8 29.29 -7.19 -48.89
N ILE A 9 28.19 -6.72 -49.49
CA ILE A 9 27.72 -5.39 -49.94
C ILE A 9 26.17 -5.50 -50.16
N MET A 10 25.30 -4.47 -50.14
CA MET A 10 25.06 -3.46 -51.20
C MET A 10 23.93 -2.44 -50.83
N ALA A 11 23.94 -1.26 -51.48
CA ALA A 11 22.83 -0.40 -51.98
C ALA A 11 21.42 -0.41 -51.31
N MET A 12 20.95 0.72 -50.75
CA MET A 12 20.25 1.84 -51.44
C MET A 12 18.86 1.50 -52.03
N THR A 13 17.83 2.19 -51.53
CA THR A 13 17.04 3.18 -52.31
C THR A 13 16.30 4.09 -51.33
N ALA A 14 16.51 5.40 -51.43
CA ALA A 14 15.71 6.39 -50.72
C ALA A 14 14.61 6.89 -51.66
N VAL A 15 13.37 6.96 -51.18
CA VAL A 15 12.29 7.73 -51.82
C VAL A 15 11.67 8.64 -50.78
N VAL A 16 12.05 9.92 -50.83
CA VAL A 16 11.34 10.99 -50.13
C VAL A 16 10.21 11.45 -51.05
N ALA A 17 8.96 11.36 -50.57
CA ALA A 17 7.80 11.90 -51.26
C ALA A 17 6.94 12.68 -50.24
N THR A 18 7.29 13.95 -50.03
CA THR A 18 6.45 14.90 -49.30
C THR A 18 5.36 15.45 -50.22
N MET A 19 4.10 15.16 -49.92
CA MET A 19 2.95 15.96 -50.39
C MET A 19 1.99 16.21 -49.24
N VAL A 20 1.33 17.36 -49.27
CA VAL A 20 0.73 18.04 -48.11
C VAL A 20 -0.70 18.49 -48.45
N LEU A 21 -1.57 18.51 -47.43
CA LEU A 21 -2.95 19.06 -47.41
C LEU A 21 -4.02 18.40 -48.32
N THR A 22 -4.95 17.66 -47.71
CA THR A 22 -6.37 18.07 -47.56
C THR A 22 -7.11 17.09 -46.66
N GLY A 23 -8.06 17.57 -45.86
CA GLY A 23 -8.69 16.77 -44.80
C GLY A 23 -10.07 16.23 -45.15
N CYS A 24 -10.46 15.15 -44.47
CA CYS A 24 -11.86 14.78 -44.22
C CYS A 24 -11.95 14.21 -42.79
N ALA A 25 -12.85 14.76 -41.98
CA ALA A 25 -13.11 14.23 -40.65
C ALA A 25 -13.91 12.92 -40.76
N THR A 26 -13.25 11.78 -40.58
CA THR A 26 -13.92 10.49 -40.40
C THR A 26 -14.24 10.30 -38.92
N GLN A 27 -15.52 10.50 -38.59
CA GLN A 27 -16.06 10.30 -37.26
C GLN A 27 -16.00 8.81 -36.92
N ALA A 28 -15.25 8.44 -35.88
CA ALA A 28 -15.21 7.07 -35.40
C ALA A 28 -16.51 6.76 -34.65
N ASN A 29 -17.36 5.94 -35.27
CA ASN A 29 -18.56 5.39 -34.64
C ASN A 29 -18.15 4.43 -33.52
N VAL A 30 -18.18 4.91 -32.28
CA VAL A 30 -18.30 4.06 -31.09
C VAL A 30 -19.72 4.20 -30.55
N SER A 31 -20.43 3.08 -30.48
CA SER A 31 -21.75 3.03 -29.86
C SER A 31 -21.67 3.46 -28.39
N PRO A 32 -22.74 4.05 -27.82
CA PRO A 32 -22.81 4.32 -26.40
C PRO A 32 -22.87 3.01 -25.59
N GLU A 33 -22.93 3.14 -24.25
CA GLU A 33 -23.14 2.05 -23.29
C GLU A 33 -21.91 1.22 -22.92
N ALA A 34 -20.93 1.91 -22.35
CA ALA A 34 -20.30 1.43 -21.12
C ALA A 34 -20.29 2.57 -20.10
N VAL A 35 -21.46 2.86 -19.52
CA VAL A 35 -21.49 3.55 -18.22
C VAL A 35 -20.90 2.53 -17.24
N GLY A 36 -19.59 2.66 -17.00
CA GLY A 36 -18.84 1.78 -16.10
C GLY A 36 -19.42 1.88 -14.71
N GLU A 37 -20.23 0.87 -14.37
CA GLU A 37 -21.04 0.84 -13.17
C GLU A 37 -20.16 0.97 -11.92
N ASN A 38 -20.68 1.79 -11.01
CA ASN A 38 -20.08 2.25 -9.79
C ASN A 38 -19.69 1.10 -8.84
N ILE A 39 -18.41 0.67 -8.85
CA ILE A 39 -17.80 -0.14 -7.78
C ILE A 39 -16.78 0.71 -7.00
N SER A 40 -17.23 1.87 -6.52
CA SER A 40 -16.53 2.67 -5.50
C SER A 40 -17.54 3.20 -4.49
N THR A 41 -18.25 2.30 -3.81
CA THR A 41 -19.16 2.66 -2.69
C THR A 41 -18.93 1.83 -1.43
N SER A 42 -18.10 0.78 -1.50
CA SER A 42 -17.74 -0.07 -0.35
C SER A 42 -16.52 0.46 0.41
N ARG A 43 -15.48 0.96 -0.29
CA ARG A 43 -14.25 1.48 0.32
C ARG A 43 -14.35 2.91 0.85
N GLU A 44 -15.35 3.68 0.41
CA GLU A 44 -15.46 5.11 0.78
C GLU A 44 -15.88 5.33 2.25
N ASN A 45 -16.32 4.28 2.96
CA ASN A 45 -16.78 4.38 4.34
C ASN A 45 -16.06 3.49 5.37
N CYS A 46 -14.93 2.88 5.02
CA CYS A 46 -14.07 2.17 5.97
C CYS A 46 -12.69 2.82 6.11
N ILE A 47 -12.03 2.56 7.24
CA ILE A 47 -10.68 3.03 7.57
C ILE A 47 -9.69 1.94 7.17
N GLY A 48 -8.78 2.29 6.26
CA GLY A 48 -7.77 1.37 5.69
C GLY A 48 -6.41 1.42 6.38
N GLY A 49 -6.25 2.18 7.46
CA GLY A 49 -4.98 2.33 8.18
C GLY A 49 -5.07 3.38 9.28
N PHE A 50 -4.11 3.37 10.19
CA PHE A 50 -3.94 4.35 11.26
C PHE A 50 -2.50 4.85 11.26
N GLU A 51 -2.29 6.11 11.66
CA GLU A 51 -0.94 6.62 11.92
C GLU A 51 -0.47 6.07 13.27
N THR A 52 0.65 5.36 13.28
CA THR A 52 1.23 4.71 14.46
C THR A 52 2.68 5.15 14.68
N ILE A 53 3.37 4.56 15.67
CA ILE A 53 4.81 4.77 15.90
C ILE A 53 5.69 4.49 14.65
N TRP A 54 5.20 3.70 13.69
CA TRP A 54 5.92 3.34 12.47
C TRP A 54 5.80 4.38 11.35
N ASN A 55 4.86 5.33 11.47
CA ASN A 55 4.65 6.41 10.49
C ASN A 55 5.61 7.59 10.72
N SER A 56 6.61 7.45 11.59
CA SER A 56 7.58 8.50 11.92
C SER A 56 8.97 7.92 12.20
N THR A 57 10.01 8.68 11.84
CA THR A 57 11.40 8.36 12.19
C THR A 57 11.75 9.02 13.55
N PRO A 58 12.45 8.33 14.46
CA PRO A 58 13.02 8.95 15.66
C PRO A 58 13.90 10.17 15.32
N VAL A 59 13.89 11.19 16.18
CA VAL A 59 14.56 12.49 15.93
C VAL A 59 16.08 12.37 15.85
N ASP A 60 16.66 11.43 16.59
CA ASP A 60 18.07 11.05 16.57
C ASP A 60 18.40 10.00 15.48
N GLY A 61 17.38 9.44 14.83
CA GLY A 61 17.49 8.32 13.89
C GLY A 61 17.69 6.96 14.54
N ASP A 62 17.63 6.84 15.87
CA ASP A 62 17.85 5.56 16.55
C ASP A 62 16.54 4.76 16.70
N ALA A 63 16.37 3.76 15.82
CA ALA A 63 15.26 2.82 15.89
C ALA A 63 15.45 1.70 16.93
N SER A 64 16.53 1.69 17.72
CA SER A 64 16.84 0.59 18.66
C SER A 64 15.76 0.38 19.71
N GLU A 65 15.19 1.46 20.25
CA GLU A 65 14.14 1.43 21.28
C GLU A 65 12.72 1.15 20.73
N LEU A 66 12.52 1.19 19.41
CA LEU A 66 11.23 0.80 18.82
C LEU A 66 10.98 -0.70 19.04
N PRO A 67 9.71 -1.15 19.21
CA PRO A 67 9.36 -2.56 19.27
C PRO A 67 9.93 -3.36 18.09
N GLN A 68 10.09 -4.67 18.25
CA GLN A 68 10.44 -5.53 17.11
C GLN A 68 9.23 -5.80 16.21
N GLU A 69 8.02 -5.83 16.79
CA GLU A 69 6.79 -6.10 16.09
C GLU A 69 5.62 -5.52 16.88
N THR A 70 4.66 -4.91 16.19
CA THR A 70 3.43 -4.41 16.80
C THR A 70 2.21 -4.85 16.02
N VAL A 71 1.11 -5.08 16.72
CA VAL A 71 -0.21 -5.30 16.13
C VAL A 71 -1.14 -4.13 16.44
N THR A 72 -1.93 -3.73 15.45
CA THR A 72 -3.06 -2.81 15.60
C THR A 72 -4.34 -3.63 15.70
N VAL A 73 -5.03 -3.54 16.83
CA VAL A 73 -6.10 -4.45 17.23
C VAL A 73 -7.40 -3.69 17.46
N VAL A 74 -8.53 -4.24 16.99
CA VAL A 74 -9.87 -3.73 17.31
C VAL A 74 -10.21 -4.07 18.76
N SER A 75 -10.34 -3.06 19.62
CA SER A 75 -10.38 -3.25 21.08
C SER A 75 -11.48 -4.20 21.55
N GLU A 76 -12.68 -4.13 20.95
CA GLU A 76 -13.85 -4.91 21.40
C GLU A 76 -13.88 -6.37 20.91
N THR A 77 -13.07 -6.74 19.90
CA THR A 77 -13.11 -8.08 19.30
C THR A 77 -11.77 -8.81 19.36
N GLY A 78 -10.68 -8.10 19.61
CA GLY A 78 -9.33 -8.64 19.52
C GLY A 78 -8.88 -8.96 18.10
N ARG A 79 -9.62 -8.55 17.06
CA ARG A 79 -9.21 -8.70 15.66
C ARG A 79 -7.95 -7.87 15.41
N ILE A 80 -6.85 -8.52 15.03
CA ILE A 80 -5.70 -7.83 14.42
C ILE A 80 -6.18 -7.30 13.06
N PHE A 81 -5.99 -6.01 12.84
CA PHE A 81 -6.32 -5.33 11.58
C PHE A 81 -5.07 -5.06 10.74
N ASP A 82 -3.99 -4.65 11.41
CA ASP A 82 -2.73 -4.27 10.79
C ASP A 82 -1.57 -4.74 11.68
N ALA A 83 -0.41 -5.00 11.08
CA ALA A 83 0.77 -5.46 11.78
C ALA A 83 2.05 -4.95 11.11
N MET A 84 3.01 -4.53 11.93
CA MET A 84 4.25 -3.89 11.52
C MET A 84 5.42 -4.55 12.23
N ARG A 85 6.51 -4.80 11.50
CA ARG A 85 7.74 -5.41 12.02
C ARG A 85 8.95 -4.51 11.74
N LYS A 86 9.92 -4.52 12.64
CA LYS A 86 11.21 -3.86 12.44
C LYS A 86 12.11 -4.76 11.59
N THR A 87 12.62 -4.22 10.49
CA THR A 87 13.64 -4.87 9.67
C THR A 87 15.01 -4.85 10.37
N PRO A 88 16.00 -5.64 9.89
CA PRO A 88 17.37 -5.56 10.39
C PRO A 88 18.08 -4.21 10.19
N ASP A 89 17.59 -3.35 9.28
CA ASP A 89 18.11 -1.99 9.07
C ASP A 89 17.33 -0.90 9.85
N GLY A 90 16.38 -1.31 10.70
CA GLY A 90 15.62 -0.40 11.58
C GLY A 90 14.41 0.27 10.93
N THR A 91 14.05 -0.10 9.71
CA THR A 91 12.86 0.39 9.01
C THR A 91 11.60 -0.41 9.36
N ALA A 92 10.43 0.14 9.01
CA ALA A 92 9.15 -0.51 9.20
C ALA A 92 8.76 -1.37 7.98
N GLU A 93 8.37 -2.62 8.22
CA GLU A 93 7.79 -3.52 7.22
C GLU A 93 6.36 -3.88 7.64
N ALA A 94 5.39 -3.58 6.77
CA ALA A 94 4.01 -4.05 6.94
C ALA A 94 3.96 -5.56 6.66
N VAL A 95 3.36 -6.31 7.57
CA VAL A 95 3.30 -7.77 7.54
C VAL A 95 1.84 -8.23 7.64
N ALA A 96 1.50 -9.33 6.97
CA ALA A 96 0.14 -9.85 6.97
C ALA A 96 -0.27 -10.27 8.40
N PRO A 97 -1.45 -9.89 8.92
CA PRO A 97 -1.91 -10.28 10.26
C PRO A 97 -1.86 -11.79 10.54
N GLU A 98 -2.04 -12.62 9.52
CA GLU A 98 -1.94 -14.09 9.61
C GLU A 98 -0.51 -14.63 9.76
N ASP A 99 0.53 -13.85 9.41
CA ASP A 99 1.95 -14.20 9.57
C ASP A 99 2.51 -13.79 10.95
N ILE A 100 1.65 -13.25 11.82
CA ILE A 100 2.00 -12.84 13.18
C ILE A 100 1.74 -13.98 14.18
N ASN A 101 2.78 -14.42 14.87
CA ASN A 101 2.66 -15.40 15.95
C ASN A 101 2.34 -14.72 17.30
N TYR A 102 1.27 -13.95 17.34
CA TYR A 102 0.78 -13.24 18.52
C TYR A 102 -0.66 -13.61 18.82
N LYS A 103 -0.99 -13.77 20.11
CA LYS A 103 -2.36 -13.99 20.55
C LYS A 103 -2.83 -12.80 21.36
N VAL A 104 -3.83 -12.08 20.81
CA VAL A 104 -4.48 -10.98 21.52
C VAL A 104 -5.23 -11.49 22.75
N HIS A 105 -4.96 -10.86 23.89
CA HIS A 105 -5.73 -11.01 25.12
C HIS A 105 -6.63 -9.79 25.27
N VAL A 106 -7.92 -9.92 24.95
CA VAL A 106 -8.88 -8.80 25.08
C VAL A 106 -9.08 -8.44 26.55
N ASP A 107 -8.87 -7.17 26.88
CA ASP A 107 -9.06 -6.61 28.22
C ASP A 107 -10.38 -5.79 28.25
N ASP A 108 -11.27 -6.13 29.19
CA ASP A 108 -12.57 -5.45 29.38
C ASP A 108 -12.42 -3.96 29.77
N SER A 109 -11.23 -3.50 30.15
CA SER A 109 -10.92 -2.10 30.45
C SER A 109 -10.54 -1.27 29.22
N TRP A 110 -10.30 -1.89 28.06
CA TRP A 110 -10.00 -1.16 26.82
C TRP A 110 -11.21 -0.32 26.35
N PRO A 111 -11.00 0.89 25.82
CA PRO A 111 -12.09 1.73 25.38
C PRO A 111 -12.72 1.18 24.10
N LYS A 112 -14.05 1.14 24.08
CA LYS A 112 -14.88 0.71 22.94
C LYS A 112 -14.68 1.62 21.73
N ASN A 113 -14.93 1.12 20.52
CA ASN A 113 -14.81 1.90 19.28
C ASN A 113 -13.42 2.59 19.14
N ASN A 114 -12.37 1.84 19.43
CA ASN A 114 -10.97 2.23 19.26
C ASN A 114 -10.19 1.08 18.58
N VAL A 115 -9.05 1.42 18.01
CA VAL A 115 -7.94 0.47 17.87
C VAL A 115 -6.89 0.74 18.94
N ILE A 116 -6.13 -0.30 19.27
CA ILE A 116 -4.99 -0.24 20.17
C ILE A 116 -3.75 -0.77 19.46
N VAL A 117 -2.61 -0.13 19.68
CA VAL A 117 -1.31 -0.59 19.16
C VAL A 117 -0.59 -1.31 20.30
N ILE A 118 -0.20 -2.57 20.10
CA ILE A 118 0.42 -3.41 21.14
C ILE A 118 1.81 -3.85 20.69
N ASP A 119 2.82 -3.75 21.56
CA ASP A 119 4.11 -4.42 21.40
C ASP A 119 3.95 -5.93 21.66
N THR A 120 4.13 -6.75 20.62
CA THR A 120 3.91 -8.20 20.70
C THR A 120 4.91 -8.91 21.61
N ALA A 121 6.07 -8.30 21.88
CA ALA A 121 7.10 -8.87 22.75
C ALA A 121 6.82 -8.65 24.25
N THR A 122 6.01 -7.64 24.61
CA THR A 122 5.76 -7.25 26.01
C THR A 122 4.29 -7.19 26.42
N ASP A 123 3.35 -7.43 25.51
CA ASP A 123 1.89 -7.28 25.71
C ASP A 123 1.50 -5.86 26.18
N LYS A 124 2.36 -4.87 25.89
CA LYS A 124 2.19 -3.49 26.31
C LYS A 124 1.40 -2.72 25.25
N VAL A 125 0.26 -2.15 25.64
CA VAL A 125 -0.42 -1.12 24.85
C VAL A 125 0.48 0.13 24.76
N LEU A 126 0.82 0.49 23.52
CA LEU A 126 1.67 1.64 23.17
C LEU A 126 0.83 2.87 22.83
N ASP A 127 -0.31 2.65 22.17
CA ASP A 127 -1.21 3.71 21.73
C ASP A 127 -2.67 3.23 21.69
N THR A 128 -3.61 4.17 21.67
CA THR A 128 -5.06 3.94 21.61
C THR A 128 -5.71 5.02 20.76
N ILE A 129 -6.23 4.62 19.61
CA ILE A 129 -6.67 5.52 18.55
C ILE A 129 -8.18 5.33 18.33
N ASN A 130 -8.93 6.44 18.44
CA ASN A 130 -10.37 6.42 18.24
C ASN A 130 -10.75 6.10 16.78
N ILE A 131 -11.78 5.29 16.60
CA ILE A 131 -12.46 5.10 15.32
C ILE A 131 -13.51 6.21 15.19
N PRO A 132 -13.43 7.13 14.22
CA PRO A 132 -14.45 8.14 14.00
C PRO A 132 -15.88 7.57 13.86
N GLU A 133 -16.85 8.25 14.46
CA GLU A 133 -18.26 7.81 14.42
C GLU A 133 -18.76 7.61 12.98
N GLY A 134 -19.50 6.52 12.76
CA GLY A 134 -20.05 6.17 11.44
C GLY A 134 -19.04 5.58 10.44
N LYS A 135 -17.77 5.41 10.84
CA LYS A 135 -16.78 4.62 10.09
C LYS A 135 -16.63 3.22 10.69
N SER A 136 -16.33 2.26 9.82
CA SER A 136 -15.85 0.93 10.21
C SER A 136 -14.38 0.79 9.86
N ILE A 137 -13.72 -0.27 10.34
CA ILE A 137 -12.41 -0.68 9.85
C ILE A 137 -12.63 -1.54 8.60
N CYS A 138 -11.74 -1.46 7.61
CA CYS A 138 -11.86 -2.30 6.42
C CYS A 138 -11.61 -3.79 6.75
N ASP A 139 -12.17 -4.67 5.92
CA ASP A 139 -11.86 -6.10 5.87
C ASP A 139 -10.93 -6.40 4.69
#